data_AF-H1PYB2-F1
#
_entry.id   AF-H1PYB2-F1
#
_cell.length_a   1.000
_cell.length_b   1.000
_cell.length_c   1.000
_cell.angle_alpha   90.00
_cell.angle_beta   90.00
_cell.angle_gamma   90.00
#
_symmetry.space_group_name_H-M   'P 1'
#
loop_
_entity.id
_entity.type
_entity.pdbx_description
1 polymer ?
#
loop_
_entity_poly.entity_id
_entity_poly.type
_entity_poly.pdbx_seq_one_letter_code
_entity_poly.pdbx_strand_id
1 'polypeptide(L)'
;MVNIKEVVHNSKERFLEVQPNGAGLYIGMQAYEAIKNESEYTDSMKTIIPKMELLTGTLAGKEFTVTTGTVEVMAAPKNVVVALFDKSELAGLATAENFKGMANPNLVEIVKVTATAASSITLANEPVNSAFINAVLLENDGYIDVAQITDFSSTEQQAEISTNNKHSNGYESAIGGLKTSSIDGIQGYYHPDFPSVATINFAFDGEHTIKARHGALKQKNTPYIEGVYKVAEFTYSGTLDGGSALSYTASLKLQSGMIEKKVFQ
;
A
#
# COMPACT_ATOMS: atom_id res chain seq x y z
N MET A 1 4.07 27.79 13.54
CA MET A 1 3.51 27.62 12.18
C MET A 1 4.36 26.57 11.49
N VAL A 2 3.84 25.34 11.39
CA VAL A 2 4.55 24.23 10.74
C VAL A 2 4.46 24.44 9.23
N ASN A 3 5.60 24.54 8.58
CA ASN A 3 5.71 24.84 7.15
C ASN A 3 5.35 23.56 6.38
N ILE A 4 4.18 23.52 5.75
CA ILE A 4 3.64 22.37 4.97
C ILE A 4 4.54 21.99 3.75
N LYS A 5 5.65 22.71 3.52
CA LYS A 5 6.54 22.54 2.35
C LYS A 5 7.72 21.60 2.52
N GLU A 6 7.95 21.02 3.70
CA GLU A 6 8.93 19.93 3.87
C GLU A 6 8.24 18.63 4.29
N VAL A 7 7.35 18.14 3.43
CA VAL A 7 7.11 16.68 3.41
C VAL A 7 8.38 16.06 2.84
N VAL A 8 9.34 15.77 3.73
CA VAL A 8 10.53 14.99 3.39
C VAL A 8 10.03 13.61 2.95
N HIS A 9 9.87 13.43 1.63
CA HIS A 9 9.74 12.11 1.03
C HIS A 9 11.03 11.36 1.38
N ASN A 10 10.86 10.29 2.16
CA ASN A 10 11.86 9.34 2.66
C ASN A 10 13.24 9.48 1.99
N SER A 11 14.12 10.32 2.58
CA SER A 11 15.47 10.54 2.08
C SER A 11 16.49 9.54 2.66
N LYS A 12 16.03 8.41 3.21
CA LYS A 12 16.90 7.40 3.81
C LYS A 12 17.09 6.22 2.87
N GLU A 13 18.27 5.60 2.97
CA GLU A 13 18.80 4.51 2.15
C GLU A 13 18.01 3.18 2.22
N ARG A 14 16.74 3.22 2.65
CA ARG A 14 15.77 2.12 2.73
C ARG A 14 14.37 2.62 2.39
N PHE A 15 13.66 1.90 1.53
CA PHE A 15 12.27 2.20 1.21
C PHE A 15 11.33 1.12 1.76
N LEU A 16 10.13 1.54 2.14
CA LEU A 16 9.00 0.68 2.46
C LEU A 16 7.77 1.27 1.76
N GLU A 17 7.09 0.44 0.98
CA GLU A 17 5.89 0.80 0.24
C GLU A 17 4.77 -0.20 0.53
N VAL A 18 3.53 0.26 0.47
CA VAL A 18 2.34 -0.56 0.70
C VAL A 18 1.35 -0.39 -0.44
N GLN A 19 0.59 -1.43 -0.78
CA GLN A 19 -0.58 -1.26 -1.65
C GLN A 19 -1.74 -0.71 -0.83
N PRO A 20 -2.45 0.34 -1.30
CA PRO A 20 -3.57 0.91 -0.57
C PRO A 20 -4.74 -0.06 -0.47
N ASN A 21 -5.37 -0.12 0.70
CA ASN A 21 -6.68 -0.75 0.90
C ASN A 21 -7.81 0.28 0.70
N GLY A 22 -9.05 -0.09 1.01
CA GLY A 22 -10.20 0.83 0.91
C GLY A 22 -10.00 2.13 1.69
N ALA A 23 -9.39 2.07 2.88
CA ALA A 23 -9.05 3.24 3.68
C ALA A 23 -8.01 4.13 3.00
N GLY A 24 -6.91 3.54 2.53
CA GLY A 24 -5.87 4.27 1.81
C GLY A 24 -6.39 4.99 0.58
N LEU A 25 -7.22 4.31 -0.23
CA LEU A 25 -7.84 4.92 -1.40
C LEU A 25 -8.82 6.04 -1.03
N TYR A 26 -9.67 5.82 -0.03
CA TYR A 26 -10.64 6.82 0.41
C TYR A 26 -9.95 8.12 0.84
N ILE A 27 -8.94 8.01 1.72
CA ILE A 27 -8.15 9.15 2.18
C ILE A 27 -7.36 9.78 1.03
N GLY A 28 -6.76 8.97 0.16
CA GLY A 28 -6.01 9.46 -0.99
C GLY A 28 -6.82 10.25 -1.99
N MET A 29 -8.07 9.85 -2.24
CA MET A 29 -9.00 10.63 -3.06
C MET A 29 -9.35 11.98 -2.41
N GLN A 30 -9.57 12.02 -1.10
CA GLN A 30 -9.87 13.26 -0.38
C GLN A 30 -8.65 14.21 -0.41
N ALA A 31 -7.46 13.68 -0.13
CA ALA A 31 -6.22 14.45 -0.19
C ALA A 31 -5.92 14.95 -1.62
N TYR A 32 -6.17 14.12 -2.64
CA TYR A 32 -6.05 14.53 -4.04
C TYR A 32 -6.96 15.73 -4.35
N GLU A 33 -8.24 15.67 -3.97
CA GLU A 33 -9.20 16.76 -4.18
C GLU A 33 -8.78 18.03 -3.42
N ALA A 34 -8.37 17.91 -2.16
CA ALA A 34 -7.89 19.05 -1.37
C ALA A 34 -6.69 19.73 -2.05
N ILE A 35 -5.66 18.97 -2.42
CA ILE A 35 -4.45 19.52 -3.06
C ILE A 35 -4.78 20.13 -4.44
N LYS A 36 -5.62 19.46 -5.23
CA LYS A 36 -6.03 19.92 -6.57
C LYS A 36 -6.80 21.24 -6.50
N ASN A 37 -7.72 21.34 -5.55
CA ASN A 37 -8.69 22.44 -5.50
C ASN A 37 -8.24 23.62 -4.63
N GLU A 38 -7.32 23.43 -3.68
CA GLU A 38 -6.93 24.48 -2.76
C GLU A 38 -5.85 25.41 -3.34
N SER A 39 -6.09 26.72 -3.25
CA SER A 39 -5.21 27.75 -3.84
C SER A 39 -3.81 27.85 -3.19
N GLU A 40 -3.63 27.33 -1.98
CA GLU A 40 -2.40 27.45 -1.20
C GLU A 40 -1.25 26.54 -1.68
N TYR A 41 -1.60 25.48 -2.43
CA TYR A 41 -0.61 24.62 -3.07
C TYR A 41 -0.10 25.26 -4.37
N THR A 42 1.21 25.11 -4.63
CA THR A 42 1.81 25.66 -5.85
C THR A 42 1.28 24.93 -7.08
N ASP A 43 1.18 25.62 -8.22
CA ASP A 43 0.74 24.99 -9.48
C ASP A 43 1.62 23.80 -9.88
N SER A 44 2.92 23.85 -9.52
CA SER A 44 3.83 22.72 -9.66
C SER A 44 3.41 21.53 -8.80
N MET A 45 3.02 21.74 -7.53
CA MET A 45 2.50 20.66 -6.67
C MET A 45 1.16 20.11 -7.17
N LYS A 46 0.29 20.98 -7.70
CA LYS A 46 -0.99 20.60 -8.34
C LYS A 46 -0.82 19.85 -9.66
N THR A 47 0.35 19.98 -10.29
CA THR A 47 0.71 19.21 -11.49
C THR A 47 1.34 17.86 -11.13
N ILE A 48 1.90 17.72 -9.93
CA ILE A 48 2.66 16.53 -9.46
C ILE A 48 1.82 15.64 -8.52
N ILE A 49 0.52 15.94 -8.32
CA ILE A 49 -0.35 15.32 -7.31
C ILE A 49 -0.22 13.78 -7.30
N PRO A 50 -0.19 13.14 -6.10
CA PRO A 50 -0.28 11.68 -6.00
C PRO A 50 -1.40 11.16 -6.90
N LYS A 51 -1.05 10.27 -7.83
CA LYS A 51 -1.90 9.75 -8.92
C LYS A 51 -3.05 8.91 -8.36
N MET A 52 -4.01 9.55 -7.71
CA MET A 52 -5.21 8.95 -7.11
C MET A 52 -6.49 9.60 -7.62
N GLU A 53 -6.47 10.13 -8.85
CA GLU A 53 -7.66 10.68 -9.50
C GLU A 53 -8.76 9.62 -9.59
N LEU A 54 -9.93 9.96 -9.08
CA LEU A 54 -11.11 9.11 -9.16
C LEU A 54 -11.66 9.11 -10.59
N LEU A 55 -11.69 7.92 -11.17
CA LEU A 55 -12.40 7.64 -12.41
C LEU A 55 -13.73 6.97 -12.09
N THR A 56 -14.77 7.30 -12.84
CA THR A 56 -16.05 6.58 -12.81
C THR A 56 -16.29 5.90 -14.13
N GLY A 57 -16.98 4.76 -14.11
CA GLY A 57 -17.17 3.98 -15.32
C GLY A 57 -17.97 2.72 -15.11
N THR A 58 -17.89 1.85 -16.10
CA THR A 58 -18.52 0.52 -16.09
C THR A 58 -17.50 -0.52 -16.49
N LEU A 59 -17.54 -1.67 -15.82
CA LEU A 59 -16.67 -2.79 -16.08
C LEU A 59 -17.38 -3.86 -16.92
N ALA A 60 -16.75 -4.28 -18.01
CA ALA A 60 -17.22 -5.38 -18.85
C ALA A 60 -16.03 -6.28 -19.24
N GLY A 61 -16.01 -7.51 -18.73
CA GLY A 61 -14.89 -8.42 -18.91
C GLY A 61 -13.57 -7.79 -18.46
N LYS A 62 -12.64 -7.61 -19.41
CA LYS A 62 -11.31 -7.01 -19.16
C LYS A 62 -11.23 -5.52 -19.46
N GLU A 63 -12.36 -4.83 -19.66
CA GLU A 63 -12.36 -3.42 -20.04
C GLU A 63 -13.18 -2.61 -19.05
N PHE A 64 -12.56 -1.57 -18.50
CA PHE A 64 -13.23 -0.53 -17.74
C PHE A 64 -13.45 0.68 -18.65
N THR A 65 -14.70 0.97 -18.98
CA THR A 65 -15.09 2.13 -19.79
C THR A 65 -15.26 3.35 -18.91
N VAL A 66 -14.46 4.37 -19.13
CA VAL A 66 -14.44 5.60 -18.33
C VAL A 66 -15.54 6.55 -18.81
N THR A 67 -16.40 6.98 -17.88
CA THR A 67 -17.46 7.96 -18.11
C THR A 67 -17.14 9.32 -17.49
N THR A 68 -16.29 9.39 -16.47
CA THR A 68 -15.82 10.64 -15.87
C THR A 68 -14.37 10.48 -15.39
N GLY A 69 -13.59 11.56 -15.52
CA GLY A 69 -12.16 11.61 -15.23
C GLY A 69 -11.31 11.63 -16.51
N THR A 70 -10.01 11.90 -16.36
CA THR A 70 -9.07 11.92 -17.49
C THR A 70 -8.13 10.71 -17.44
N VAL A 71 -7.93 10.07 -18.58
CA VAL A 71 -6.98 8.95 -18.71
C VAL A 71 -5.91 9.28 -19.75
N GLU A 72 -4.65 9.16 -19.34
CA GLU A 72 -3.52 9.22 -20.27
C GLU A 72 -3.49 7.98 -21.15
N VAL A 73 -3.32 8.16 -22.47
CA VAL A 73 -3.27 7.07 -23.45
C VAL A 73 -1.91 6.38 -23.42
N MET A 74 -1.90 5.08 -23.13
CA MET A 74 -0.70 4.26 -22.99
C MET A 74 -0.91 2.92 -23.67
N ALA A 75 -0.15 2.64 -24.74
CA ALA A 75 -0.30 1.39 -25.49
C ALA A 75 0.32 0.15 -24.79
N ALA A 76 1.32 0.36 -23.93
CA ALA A 76 2.00 -0.69 -23.19
C ALA A 76 2.53 -0.16 -21.84
N PRO A 77 1.64 0.21 -20.91
CA PRO A 77 2.03 0.75 -19.63
C PRO A 77 2.85 -0.26 -18.82
N LYS A 78 3.98 0.20 -18.27
CA LYS A 78 4.84 -0.60 -17.39
C LYS A 78 4.56 -0.23 -15.95
N ASN A 79 4.35 -1.25 -15.12
CA ASN A 79 4.11 -1.11 -13.68
C ASN A 79 2.91 -0.20 -13.37
N VAL A 80 1.87 -0.20 -14.21
CA VAL A 80 0.61 0.51 -13.94
C VAL A 80 -0.46 -0.52 -13.63
N VAL A 81 -1.21 -0.24 -12.58
CA VAL A 81 -2.37 -1.02 -12.15
C VAL A 81 -3.57 -0.09 -12.04
N VAL A 82 -4.76 -0.67 -12.06
CA VAL A 82 -5.99 0.00 -11.67
C VAL A 82 -6.45 -0.60 -10.35
N ALA A 83 -6.83 0.26 -9.41
CA ALA A 83 -7.57 -0.14 -8.22
C ALA A 83 -9.06 0.08 -8.49
N LEU A 84 -9.84 -1.00 -8.47
CA LEU A 84 -11.28 -1.03 -8.72
C LEU A 84 -12.04 -1.16 -7.39
N PHE A 85 -13.09 -0.37 -7.22
CA PHE A 85 -13.88 -0.32 -5.98
C PHE A 85 -15.27 0.30 -6.21
N ASP A 86 -16.10 0.32 -5.15
CA ASP A 86 -17.33 1.11 -5.08
C ASP A 86 -17.14 2.25 -4.05
N LYS A 87 -17.13 3.49 -4.54
CA LYS A 87 -16.97 4.69 -3.70
C LYS A 87 -18.12 4.85 -2.71
N SER A 88 -19.34 4.46 -3.07
CA SER A 88 -20.51 4.59 -2.20
C SER A 88 -20.40 3.64 -1.01
N GLU A 89 -19.87 2.43 -1.23
CA GLU A 89 -19.57 1.48 -0.16
C GLU A 89 -18.49 2.04 0.77
N LEU A 90 -17.37 2.55 0.23
CA LEU A 90 -16.32 3.17 1.04
C LEU A 90 -16.84 4.36 1.86
N ALA A 91 -17.66 5.22 1.26
CA ALA A 91 -18.26 6.36 1.95
C ALA A 91 -19.25 5.94 3.05
N GLY A 92 -20.03 4.88 2.81
CA GLY A 92 -20.93 4.31 3.82
C GLY A 92 -20.17 3.74 5.01
N LEU A 93 -19.07 3.00 4.75
CA LEU A 93 -18.21 2.47 5.80
C LEU A 93 -17.51 3.58 6.60
N ALA A 94 -17.04 4.62 5.94
CA ALA A 94 -16.44 5.78 6.59
C ALA A 94 -17.44 6.51 7.50
N THR A 95 -18.66 6.74 7.00
CA THR A 95 -19.74 7.39 7.77
C THR A 95 -20.17 6.57 8.98
N ALA A 96 -20.15 5.25 8.86
CA ALA A 96 -20.46 4.33 9.94
C ALA A 96 -19.29 4.11 10.93
N GLU A 97 -18.17 4.80 10.73
CA GLU A 97 -16.92 4.60 11.50
C GLU A 97 -16.48 3.13 11.49
N ASN A 98 -16.80 2.39 10.44
CA ASN A 98 -16.50 0.98 10.28
C ASN A 98 -15.08 0.79 9.71
N PHE A 99 -14.10 1.16 10.52
CA PHE A 99 -12.68 1.12 10.16
C PHE A 99 -12.21 -0.30 9.80
N LYS A 100 -12.75 -1.33 10.47
CA LYS A 100 -12.50 -2.73 10.13
C LYS A 100 -12.99 -3.06 8.72
N GLY A 101 -14.21 -2.64 8.40
CA GLY A 101 -14.79 -2.78 7.07
C GLY A 101 -13.91 -2.14 6.00
N MET A 102 -13.45 -0.91 6.21
CA MET A 102 -12.60 -0.19 5.24
C MET A 102 -11.24 -0.85 4.96
N ALA A 103 -10.74 -1.69 5.86
CA ALA A 103 -9.52 -2.46 5.68
C ALA A 103 -9.74 -3.83 5.01
N ASN A 104 -10.99 -4.20 4.73
CA ASN A 104 -11.31 -5.49 4.12
C ASN A 104 -10.62 -5.59 2.73
N PRO A 105 -9.75 -6.60 2.52
CA PRO A 105 -9.01 -6.74 1.26
C PRO A 105 -9.90 -7.01 0.05
N ASN A 106 -11.17 -7.38 0.23
CA ASN A 106 -12.11 -7.63 -0.86
C ASN A 106 -12.83 -6.38 -1.37
N LEU A 107 -12.71 -5.23 -0.68
CA LEU A 107 -13.32 -3.97 -1.11
C LEU A 107 -12.63 -3.33 -2.32
N VAL A 108 -11.37 -3.69 -2.53
CA VAL A 108 -10.53 -3.10 -3.55
C VAL A 108 -9.85 -4.22 -4.31
N GLU A 109 -10.01 -4.20 -5.64
CA GLU A 109 -9.32 -5.12 -6.51
C GLU A 109 -8.26 -4.37 -7.33
N ILE A 110 -6.99 -4.77 -7.18
CA ILE A 110 -5.88 -4.18 -7.92
C ILE A 110 -5.52 -5.08 -9.09
N VAL A 111 -5.70 -4.58 -10.31
CA VAL A 111 -5.48 -5.32 -11.56
C VAL A 111 -4.46 -4.62 -12.44
N LYS A 112 -3.53 -5.39 -13.01
CA LYS A 112 -2.54 -4.85 -13.96
C LYS A 112 -3.22 -4.30 -15.21
N VAL A 113 -2.78 -3.13 -15.66
CA VAL A 113 -3.23 -2.49 -16.89
C VAL A 113 -2.36 -2.95 -18.06
N THR A 114 -2.97 -3.26 -19.20
CA THR A 114 -2.29 -3.68 -20.43
C THR A 114 -2.34 -2.62 -21.52
N ALA A 115 -3.34 -1.74 -21.48
CA ALA A 115 -3.43 -0.55 -22.32
C ALA A 115 -4.43 0.45 -21.72
N THR A 116 -4.28 1.73 -22.09
CA THR A 116 -5.29 2.76 -21.84
C THR A 116 -5.56 3.53 -23.13
N ALA A 117 -6.84 3.84 -23.35
CA ALA A 117 -7.34 4.76 -24.35
C ALA A 117 -8.00 5.95 -23.65
N ALA A 118 -8.39 6.97 -24.42
CA ALA A 118 -9.00 8.19 -23.87
C ALA A 118 -10.27 7.92 -23.03
N SER A 119 -10.97 6.82 -23.30
CA SER A 119 -12.22 6.45 -22.62
C SER A 119 -12.24 5.01 -22.10
N SER A 120 -11.11 4.30 -22.10
CA SER A 120 -11.09 2.93 -21.56
C SER A 120 -9.73 2.49 -21.01
N ILE A 121 -9.79 1.55 -20.08
CA ILE A 121 -8.64 0.90 -19.46
C ILE A 121 -8.77 -0.59 -19.71
N THR A 122 -7.78 -1.17 -20.38
CA THR A 122 -7.71 -2.62 -20.63
C THR A 122 -6.91 -3.30 -19.53
N LEU A 123 -7.48 -4.35 -18.97
CA LEU A 123 -6.98 -5.09 -17.82
C LEU A 123 -6.30 -6.39 -18.28
N ALA A 124 -5.30 -6.83 -17.53
CA ALA A 124 -4.63 -8.11 -17.80
C ALA A 124 -5.58 -9.29 -17.56
N ASN A 125 -6.41 -9.19 -16.54
CA ASN A 125 -7.36 -10.22 -16.10
C ASN A 125 -8.75 -9.61 -15.91
N GLU A 126 -9.77 -10.46 -16.02
CA GLU A 126 -11.14 -10.06 -15.70
C GLU A 126 -11.27 -9.91 -14.17
N PRO A 127 -11.81 -8.79 -13.67
CA PRO A 127 -11.96 -8.60 -12.23
C PRO A 127 -12.97 -9.57 -11.63
N VAL A 128 -12.75 -9.95 -10.38
CA VAL A 128 -13.63 -10.86 -9.64
C VAL A 128 -15.02 -10.24 -9.45
N ASN A 129 -15.07 -8.93 -9.18
CA ASN A 129 -16.32 -8.20 -9.03
C ASN A 129 -16.57 -7.28 -10.23
N SER A 130 -17.52 -7.69 -11.09
CA SER A 130 -17.94 -6.91 -12.26
C SER A 130 -18.79 -5.67 -11.91
N ALA A 131 -19.21 -5.52 -10.65
CA ALA A 131 -20.05 -4.41 -10.20
C ALA A 131 -19.25 -3.15 -9.82
N PHE A 132 -17.91 -3.19 -9.86
CA PHE A 132 -17.11 -2.00 -9.59
C PHE A 132 -17.36 -0.90 -10.61
N ILE A 133 -17.68 0.30 -10.09
CA ILE A 133 -18.00 1.50 -10.89
C ILE A 133 -16.97 2.61 -10.73
N ASN A 134 -15.99 2.43 -9.83
CA ASN A 134 -14.92 3.38 -9.59
C ASN A 134 -13.56 2.75 -9.83
N ALA A 135 -12.64 3.56 -10.34
CA ALA A 135 -11.28 3.17 -10.65
C ALA A 135 -10.30 4.27 -10.26
N VAL A 136 -9.10 3.87 -9.85
CA VAL A 136 -7.94 4.77 -9.70
C VAL A 136 -6.75 4.11 -10.40
N LEU A 137 -6.09 4.84 -11.30
CA LEU A 137 -4.85 4.38 -11.94
C LEU A 137 -3.67 4.67 -11.02
N LEU A 138 -2.95 3.61 -10.63
CA LEU A 138 -1.78 3.70 -9.78
C LEU A 138 -0.56 3.23 -10.55
N GLU A 139 0.51 4.01 -10.47
CA GLU A 139 1.82 3.58 -10.96
C GLU A 139 2.50 2.66 -9.95
N ASN A 140 3.71 2.21 -10.31
CA ASN A 140 4.60 1.50 -9.42
C ASN A 140 3.98 0.19 -8.88
N ASP A 141 3.19 -0.49 -9.71
CA ASP A 141 2.40 -1.67 -9.36
C ASP A 141 1.39 -1.43 -8.22
N GLY A 142 0.97 -0.19 -8.01
CA GLY A 142 0.02 0.20 -6.96
C GLY A 142 0.66 0.44 -5.60
N TYR A 143 1.98 0.31 -5.49
CA TYR A 143 2.70 0.52 -4.24
C TYR A 143 3.00 2.00 -4.04
N ILE A 144 2.60 2.51 -2.87
CA ILE A 144 2.83 3.88 -2.43
C ILE A 144 3.85 3.91 -1.29
N ASP A 145 4.74 4.89 -1.31
CA ASP A 145 5.74 5.07 -0.26
C ASP A 145 5.04 5.29 1.10
N VAL A 146 5.50 4.57 2.12
CA VAL A 146 5.04 4.81 3.48
C VAL A 146 5.60 6.16 3.94
N ALA A 147 4.69 7.07 4.29
CA ALA A 147 5.05 8.45 4.52
C ALA A 147 5.92 8.61 5.77
N GLN A 148 6.91 9.50 5.64
CA GLN A 148 7.70 10.06 6.74
C GLN A 148 8.44 9.03 7.61
N ILE A 149 8.87 7.90 7.03
CA ILE A 149 9.70 6.92 7.73
C ILE A 149 11.06 7.52 8.09
N THR A 150 11.45 7.35 9.35
CA THR A 150 12.76 7.69 9.88
C THR A 150 13.67 6.48 10.01
N ASP A 151 13.17 5.28 10.28
CA ASP A 151 14.01 4.07 10.29
C ASP A 151 13.13 2.81 10.24
N PHE A 152 13.74 1.68 9.90
CA PHE A 152 13.20 0.34 10.14
C PHE A 152 14.28 -0.74 9.95
N SER A 153 14.07 -1.90 10.57
CA SER A 153 14.85 -3.12 10.33
C SER A 153 13.97 -4.22 9.75
N SER A 154 14.56 -5.10 8.95
CA SER A 154 13.89 -6.30 8.46
C SER A 154 14.66 -7.53 8.91
N THR A 155 13.98 -8.51 9.49
CA THR A 155 14.58 -9.78 9.91
C THR A 155 13.88 -10.95 9.24
N GLU A 156 14.64 -11.94 8.80
CA GLU A 156 14.13 -13.23 8.31
C GLU A 156 14.63 -14.33 9.26
N GLN A 157 13.74 -15.23 9.66
CA GLN A 157 14.04 -16.39 10.46
C GLN A 157 13.37 -17.61 9.84
N GLN A 158 14.06 -18.74 9.84
CA GLN A 158 13.46 -20.03 9.49
C GLN A 158 13.72 -21.00 10.64
N ALA A 159 12.65 -21.49 11.26
CA ALA A 159 12.79 -22.51 12.28
C ALA A 159 13.29 -23.81 11.64
N GLU A 160 14.25 -24.48 12.27
CA GLU A 160 14.66 -25.83 11.88
C GLU A 160 13.77 -26.86 12.60
N ILE A 161 13.18 -27.79 11.85
CA ILE A 161 12.41 -28.89 12.41
C ILE A 161 13.32 -30.10 12.46
N SER A 162 13.75 -30.49 13.66
CA SER A 162 14.56 -31.69 13.85
C SER A 162 13.82 -32.93 13.34
N THR A 163 14.47 -33.69 12.47
CA THR A 163 14.00 -35.00 12.00
C THR A 163 14.77 -36.14 12.65
N ASN A 164 15.50 -35.85 13.74
CA ASN A 164 16.27 -36.83 14.47
C ASN A 164 15.37 -37.94 15.00
N ASN A 165 15.78 -39.18 14.73
CA ASN A 165 15.12 -40.37 15.24
C ASN A 165 16.17 -41.37 15.76
N LYS A 166 15.70 -42.51 16.28
CA LYS A 166 16.56 -43.57 16.83
C LYS A 166 17.59 -44.15 15.85
N HIS A 167 17.46 -43.89 14.55
CA HIS A 167 18.37 -44.32 13.49
C HIS A 167 19.31 -43.21 13.01
N SER A 168 19.21 -41.99 13.55
CA SER A 168 20.07 -40.86 13.18
C SER A 168 21.52 -41.01 13.65
N ASN A 169 21.85 -41.99 14.51
CA ASN A 169 23.22 -42.32 14.94
C ASN A 169 24.06 -41.12 15.42
N GLY A 170 23.44 -40.12 16.04
CA GLY A 170 24.12 -38.92 16.55
C GLY A 170 24.36 -37.82 15.51
N TYR A 171 23.93 -38.01 14.25
CA TYR A 171 23.91 -36.94 13.26
C TYR A 171 22.66 -36.08 13.44
N GLU A 172 22.86 -34.76 13.46
CA GLU A 172 21.78 -33.80 13.42
C GLU A 172 21.18 -33.74 12.01
N SER A 173 19.91 -34.09 11.93
CA SER A 173 19.07 -33.95 10.74
C SER A 173 17.93 -33.00 11.05
N ALA A 174 17.71 -32.05 10.15
CA ALA A 174 16.59 -31.13 10.21
C ALA A 174 16.02 -30.90 8.81
N ILE A 175 14.73 -30.55 8.76
CA ILE A 175 14.10 -29.96 7.58
C ILE A 175 13.78 -28.51 7.86
N GLY A 176 13.80 -27.67 6.83
CA GLY A 176 13.40 -26.27 6.95
C GLY A 176 11.92 -26.18 7.36
N GLY A 177 11.66 -25.54 8.49
CA GLY A 177 10.32 -25.23 8.98
C GLY A 177 9.76 -23.96 8.35
N LEU A 178 8.73 -23.41 8.98
CA LEU A 178 8.06 -22.19 8.52
C LEU A 178 9.03 -21.02 8.56
N LYS A 179 9.12 -20.29 7.44
CA LYS A 179 9.79 -18.99 7.40
C LYS A 179 8.90 -17.94 8.03
N THR A 180 9.50 -17.14 8.90
CA THR A 180 8.89 -15.96 9.49
C THR A 180 9.78 -14.77 9.17
N SER A 181 9.20 -13.67 8.74
CA SER A 181 9.91 -12.40 8.64
C SER A 181 9.14 -11.29 9.32
N SER A 182 9.85 -10.25 9.70
CA SER A 182 9.27 -9.05 10.26
C SER A 182 9.99 -7.80 9.76
N ILE A 183 9.22 -6.72 9.64
CA ILE A 183 9.70 -5.36 9.42
C ILE A 183 9.37 -4.60 10.70
N ASP A 184 10.40 -4.40 11.53
CA ASP A 184 10.26 -3.86 12.88
C ASP A 184 10.88 -2.46 12.99
N GLY A 185 10.48 -1.75 14.04
CA GLY A 185 11.01 -0.42 14.33
C GLY A 185 10.69 0.59 13.25
N ILE A 186 9.59 0.40 12.50
CA ILE A 186 9.09 1.42 11.57
C ILE A 186 8.70 2.61 12.43
N GLN A 187 9.35 3.74 12.23
CA GLN A 187 9.05 4.98 12.95
C GLN A 187 8.87 6.10 11.94
N GLY A 188 7.99 7.05 12.23
CA GLY A 188 7.79 8.19 11.36
C GLY A 188 6.92 9.27 11.97
N TYR A 189 6.69 10.33 11.21
CA TYR A 189 5.69 11.35 11.55
C TYR A 189 4.31 10.86 11.10
N TYR A 190 3.33 10.97 12.00
CA TYR A 190 1.98 10.52 11.75
C TYR A 190 1.16 11.66 11.16
N HIS A 191 0.61 11.42 9.97
CA HIS A 191 -0.41 12.25 9.38
C HIS A 191 -1.53 11.34 8.85
N PRO A 192 -2.76 11.44 9.35
CA PRO A 192 -3.85 10.55 8.96
C PRO A 192 -4.22 10.71 7.48
N ASP A 193 -3.95 11.87 6.88
CA ASP A 193 -4.25 12.13 5.47
C ASP A 193 -3.24 11.49 4.48
N PHE A 194 -2.21 10.79 4.98
CA PHE A 194 -1.35 10.00 4.10
C PHE A 194 -2.00 8.64 3.79
N PRO A 195 -2.23 8.30 2.51
CA PRO A 195 -2.88 7.05 2.13
C PRO A 195 -2.18 5.80 2.67
N SER A 196 -0.85 5.82 2.76
CA SER A 196 -0.05 4.71 3.29
C SER A 196 -0.19 4.56 4.80
N VAL A 197 -0.26 5.67 5.54
CA VAL A 197 -0.51 5.68 7.00
C VAL A 197 -1.92 5.18 7.29
N ALA A 198 -2.93 5.67 6.56
CA ALA A 198 -4.31 5.19 6.68
C ALA A 198 -4.41 3.69 6.38
N THR A 199 -3.73 3.21 5.33
CA THR A 199 -3.70 1.79 4.97
C THR A 199 -3.19 0.92 6.13
N ILE A 200 -2.05 1.29 6.72
CA ILE A 200 -1.44 0.52 7.82
C ILE A 200 -2.31 0.59 9.08
N ASN A 201 -2.75 1.79 9.47
CA ASN A 201 -3.55 2.00 10.67
C ASN A 201 -4.86 1.17 10.64
N PHE A 202 -5.58 1.25 9.53
CA PHE A 202 -6.85 0.55 9.39
C PHE A 202 -6.66 -0.96 9.26
N ALA A 203 -5.57 -1.41 8.62
CA ALA A 203 -5.26 -2.83 8.59
C ALA A 203 -4.93 -3.40 9.97
N PHE A 204 -4.28 -2.62 10.84
CA PHE A 204 -4.07 -2.98 12.25
C PHE A 204 -5.41 -3.11 12.99
N ASP A 205 -6.24 -2.08 12.98
CA ASP A 205 -7.54 -2.09 13.67
C ASP A 205 -8.52 -3.13 13.11
N GLY A 206 -8.46 -3.37 11.80
CA GLY A 206 -9.24 -4.38 11.08
C GLY A 206 -8.72 -5.80 11.22
N GLU A 207 -7.54 -6.00 11.83
CA GLU A 207 -6.82 -7.28 11.86
C GLU A 207 -6.61 -7.90 10.46
N HIS A 208 -6.49 -7.04 9.45
CA HIS A 208 -6.27 -7.44 8.06
C HIS A 208 -4.79 -7.39 7.68
N THR A 209 -4.45 -8.08 6.60
CA THR A 209 -3.10 -8.06 6.03
C THR A 209 -2.93 -6.94 5.03
N ILE A 210 -1.72 -6.43 4.91
CA ILE A 210 -1.29 -5.50 3.86
C ILE A 210 -0.29 -6.18 2.93
N LYS A 211 -0.28 -5.78 1.66
CA LYS A 211 0.84 -6.07 0.77
C LYS A 211 1.86 -4.97 0.91
N ALA A 212 3.09 -5.35 1.24
CA ALA A 212 4.17 -4.41 1.40
C ALA A 212 5.40 -4.89 0.63
N ARG A 213 6.23 -3.94 0.23
CA ARG A 213 7.55 -4.22 -0.31
C ARG A 213 8.57 -3.27 0.25
N HIS A 214 9.77 -3.77 0.46
CA HIS A 214 10.85 -3.00 1.05
C HIS A 214 12.20 -3.40 0.47
N GLY A 215 13.15 -2.49 0.55
CA GLY A 215 14.50 -2.71 0.07
C GLY A 215 15.45 -1.63 0.56
N ALA A 216 16.73 -1.79 0.22
CA ALA A 216 17.72 -0.76 0.48
C ALA A 216 17.46 0.45 -0.43
N LEU A 217 17.70 0.34 -1.73
CA LEU A 217 17.63 1.50 -2.62
C LEU A 217 16.51 1.35 -3.62
N LYS A 218 15.77 2.45 -3.87
CA LYS A 218 14.81 2.57 -4.97
C LYS A 218 15.57 2.86 -6.27
N GLN A 219 16.47 1.93 -6.63
CA GLN A 219 17.35 2.01 -7.79
C GLN A 219 17.17 0.77 -8.67
N LYS A 220 17.25 0.97 -9.99
CA LYS A 220 17.20 -0.11 -10.99
C LYS A 220 18.23 -1.21 -10.66
N ASN A 221 17.87 -2.48 -10.83
CA ASN A 221 18.69 -3.66 -10.50
C ASN A 221 18.97 -3.86 -9.00
N THR A 222 18.39 -3.06 -8.11
CA THR A 222 18.46 -3.33 -6.67
C THR A 222 17.37 -4.31 -6.28
N PRO A 223 17.70 -5.46 -5.66
CA PRO A 223 16.69 -6.40 -5.24
C PRO A 223 15.84 -5.80 -4.11
N TYR A 224 14.55 -6.09 -4.14
CA TYR A 224 13.63 -5.80 -3.05
C TYR A 224 12.83 -7.03 -2.66
N ILE A 225 12.22 -6.96 -1.50
CA ILE A 225 11.38 -8.02 -0.93
C ILE A 225 9.94 -7.55 -1.01
N GLU A 226 9.06 -8.41 -1.53
CA GLU A 226 7.61 -8.21 -1.57
C GLU A 226 6.93 -9.32 -0.75
N GLY A 227 5.93 -8.96 0.05
CA GLY A 227 5.23 -9.91 0.90
C GLY A 227 3.85 -9.44 1.35
N VAL A 228 3.12 -10.36 1.98
CA VAL A 228 1.83 -10.09 2.63
C VAL A 228 2.04 -10.15 4.14
N TYR A 229 1.80 -9.04 4.82
CA TYR A 229 2.12 -8.88 6.23
C TYR A 229 0.87 -8.56 7.04
N LYS A 230 0.78 -9.10 8.25
CA LYS A 230 -0.12 -8.58 9.28
C LYS A 230 0.56 -7.40 9.97
N VAL A 231 -0.17 -6.32 10.21
CA VAL A 231 0.31 -5.24 11.06
C VAL A 231 0.25 -5.74 12.51
N ALA A 232 1.42 -5.92 13.12
CA ALA A 232 1.53 -6.50 14.46
C ALA A 232 1.41 -5.44 15.55
N GLU A 233 1.94 -4.24 15.29
CA GLU A 233 1.81 -3.08 16.16
C GLU A 233 1.60 -1.84 15.29
N PHE A 234 0.73 -0.94 15.76
CA PHE A 234 0.62 0.42 15.25
C PHE A 234 0.27 1.33 16.42
N THR A 235 1.18 2.22 16.79
CA THR A 235 0.97 3.17 17.90
C THR A 235 1.35 4.57 17.45
N TYR A 236 0.62 5.57 17.93
CA TYR A 236 0.90 6.97 17.69
C TYR A 236 1.09 7.71 19.02
N SER A 237 2.01 8.66 19.03
CA SER A 237 2.37 9.45 20.20
C SER A 237 2.68 10.88 19.80
N GLY A 238 2.31 11.84 20.64
CA GLY A 238 2.55 13.27 20.42
C GLY A 238 2.37 14.04 21.72
N THR A 239 2.92 15.24 21.78
CA THR A 239 2.82 16.11 22.96
C THR A 239 1.70 17.13 22.79
N LEU A 240 0.89 17.31 23.84
CA LEU A 240 -0.25 18.26 23.86
C LEU A 240 0.20 19.73 23.77
N ASP A 241 1.47 20.02 24.04
CA ASP A 241 2.05 21.36 24.04
C ASP A 241 2.37 21.90 22.62
N GLY A 242 2.14 21.10 21.57
CA GLY A 242 2.41 21.48 20.18
C GLY A 242 3.90 21.64 19.85
N GLY A 243 4.80 21.26 20.79
CA GLY A 243 6.25 21.35 20.62
C GLY A 243 6.85 20.18 19.84
N SER A 244 6.13 19.05 19.74
CA SER A 244 6.56 17.86 19.01
C SER A 244 5.54 17.49 17.94
N ALA A 245 6.03 17.11 16.75
CA ALA A 245 5.17 16.53 15.72
C ALA A 245 4.60 15.19 16.21
N LEU A 246 3.37 14.87 15.79
CA LEU A 246 2.75 13.58 16.05
C LEU A 246 3.60 12.51 15.32
N SER A 247 3.97 11.45 16.03
CA SER A 247 4.80 10.35 15.51
C SER A 247 4.06 9.03 15.61
N TYR A 248 4.39 8.08 14.74
CA TYR A 248 3.92 6.70 14.84
C TYR A 248 5.08 5.71 14.91
N THR A 249 4.81 4.56 15.51
CA THR A 249 5.62 3.36 15.38
C THR A 249 4.76 2.22 14.84
N ALA A 250 5.34 1.36 14.01
CA ALA A 250 4.66 0.20 13.46
C ALA A 250 5.60 -1.01 13.35
N SER A 251 5.01 -2.20 13.32
CA SER A 251 5.69 -3.44 12.95
C SER A 251 4.82 -4.29 12.04
N LEU A 252 5.46 -4.95 11.07
CA LEU A 252 4.82 -5.83 10.11
C LEU A 252 5.37 -7.24 10.30
N LYS A 253 4.51 -8.24 10.39
CA LYS A 253 4.90 -9.65 10.48
C LYS A 253 4.37 -10.40 9.27
N LEU A 254 5.20 -11.22 8.63
CA LEU A 254 4.78 -12.04 7.51
C LEU A 254 3.58 -12.88 7.90
N GLN A 255 2.54 -12.83 7.06
CA GLN A 255 1.35 -13.63 7.29
C GLN A 255 1.72 -15.11 7.25
N SER A 256 1.27 -15.87 8.26
CA SER A 256 1.56 -17.31 8.34
C SER A 256 1.15 -18.03 7.06
N GLY A 257 2.07 -18.82 6.51
CA GLY A 257 1.88 -19.57 5.27
C GLY A 257 2.14 -18.78 3.98
N MET A 258 2.43 -17.49 4.06
CA MET A 258 2.88 -16.68 2.93
C MET A 258 4.40 -16.77 2.77
N ILE A 259 4.87 -16.52 1.56
CA ILE A 259 6.30 -16.52 1.21
C ILE A 259 6.65 -15.15 0.66
N GLU A 260 7.74 -14.58 1.15
CA GLU A 260 8.33 -13.38 0.59
C GLU A 260 8.95 -13.67 -0.77
N LYS A 261 8.69 -12.78 -1.73
CA LYS A 261 9.30 -12.83 -3.05
C LYS A 261 10.45 -11.84 -3.11
N LYS A 262 11.65 -12.36 -3.36
CA LYS A 262 12.78 -11.53 -3.77
C LYS A 262 12.66 -11.18 -5.25
N VAL A 263 12.53 -9.89 -5.55
CA VAL A 263 12.35 -9.39 -6.91
C VAL A 263 13.63 -8.71 -7.40
N PHE A 264 14.03 -9.02 -8.62
CA PHE A 264 15.13 -8.38 -9.34
C PHE A 264 14.53 -7.63 -10.53
N GLN A 265 14.71 -6.30 -10.59
CA GLN A 265 14.19 -5.44 -11.66
C GLN A 265 15.27 -5.02 -12.64
#